data_AF-A0A0Q6MVT6-F1
#
_entry.id   AF-A0A0Q6MVT6-F1
#
_cell.length_a   1.000
_cell.length_b   1.000
_cell.length_c   1.000
_cell.angle_alpha   90.00
_cell.angle_beta   90.00
_cell.angle_gamma   90.00
#
_symmetry.space_group_name_H-M   'P 1'
#
loop_
_entity.id
_entity.type
_entity.pdbx_description
1 polymer ?
#
loop_
_entity_poly.entity_id
_entity_poly.type
_entity_poly.pdbx_seq_one_letter_code
_entity_poly.pdbx_strand_id
1 'polypeptide(L)'
;MNSAMRSIIWASALLASATTITVARADEVAPPRPPIDKCVWERLTDKNVGLAAWVQRCDFGFRQIHFEFAGNALAIKYSDGGAADPLVELYDIGPGETAEAALQRLFLEKTDKAVSARCVLAPYTEGTVPAGVKRYTFSPDAAYAKELKALANPDEVPEPPCGDWGEMPDGIQYFEVPAGEGRKVLFVRIGQDEPLFDEQTLRVLPAG
;
A
#
# COMPACT_ATOMS: atom_id res chain seq x y z
N MET A 1 -49.84 61.97 -42.65
CA MET A 1 -50.66 60.76 -42.85
C MET A 1 -49.77 59.54 -42.72
N ASN A 2 -50.03 58.77 -41.66
CA ASN A 2 -49.71 57.37 -41.38
C ASN A 2 -48.27 56.82 -41.32
N SER A 3 -48.06 56.09 -40.21
CA SER A 3 -47.22 54.90 -40.02
C SER A 3 -45.72 55.11 -39.86
N ALA A 4 -45.00 54.44 -38.94
CA ALA A 4 -45.38 53.42 -37.98
C ALA A 4 -44.33 53.35 -36.86
N MET A 5 -44.86 53.04 -35.68
CA MET A 5 -44.22 52.57 -34.46
C MET A 5 -43.23 51.41 -34.71
N ARG A 6 -42.03 51.47 -34.11
CA ARG A 6 -41.19 50.30 -33.79
C ARG A 6 -40.25 50.63 -32.63
N SER A 7 -40.69 50.26 -31.43
CA SER A 7 -39.88 50.20 -30.22
C SER A 7 -38.77 49.17 -30.38
N ILE A 8 -37.52 49.57 -30.15
CA ILE A 8 -36.38 48.66 -30.06
C ILE A 8 -36.03 48.53 -28.58
N ILE A 9 -36.38 47.38 -28.01
CA ILE A 9 -35.99 46.97 -26.65
C ILE A 9 -34.58 46.39 -26.75
N TRP A 10 -33.58 47.06 -26.17
CA TRP A 10 -32.24 46.50 -25.97
C TRP A 10 -32.26 45.65 -24.70
N ALA A 11 -32.23 44.33 -24.87
CA ALA A 11 -32.00 43.38 -23.78
C ALA A 11 -30.49 43.24 -23.55
N SER A 12 -30.01 43.74 -22.42
CA SER A 12 -28.67 43.48 -21.91
C SER A 12 -28.60 42.06 -21.34
N ALA A 13 -27.87 41.16 -22.00
CA ALA A 13 -27.52 39.85 -21.45
C ALA A 13 -26.05 39.89 -20.96
N LEU A 14 -25.88 40.11 -19.66
CA LEU A 14 -24.62 39.87 -18.95
C LEU A 14 -24.48 38.36 -18.75
N LEU A 15 -23.68 37.70 -19.60
CA LEU A 15 -23.22 36.34 -19.32
C LEU A 15 -22.12 36.40 -18.26
N ALA A 16 -22.48 36.08 -17.02
CA ALA A 16 -21.51 35.75 -15.98
C ALA A 16 -20.96 34.34 -16.26
N SER A 17 -19.83 34.26 -16.97
CA SER A 17 -19.08 33.02 -17.09
C SER A 17 -18.42 32.70 -15.76
N ALA A 18 -19.10 31.90 -14.93
CA ALA A 18 -18.46 31.21 -13.81
C ALA A 18 -17.54 30.12 -14.38
N THR A 19 -16.27 30.45 -14.59
CA THR A 19 -15.22 29.45 -14.78
C THR A 19 -15.06 28.67 -13.49
N THR A 20 -15.72 27.53 -13.39
CA THR A 20 -15.36 26.51 -12.41
C THR A 20 -13.95 26.05 -12.72
N ILE A 21 -12.98 26.49 -11.93
CA ILE A 21 -11.65 25.89 -11.90
C ILE A 21 -11.85 24.51 -11.30
N THR A 22 -12.07 23.51 -12.15
CA THR A 22 -11.85 22.11 -11.78
C THR A 22 -10.35 21.98 -11.55
N VAL A 23 -9.92 22.13 -10.29
CA VAL A 23 -8.63 21.61 -9.87
C VAL A 23 -8.72 20.11 -10.14
N ALA A 24 -8.08 19.66 -11.22
CA ALA A 24 -7.80 18.24 -11.39
C ALA A 24 -7.14 17.80 -10.08
N ARG A 25 -7.81 16.91 -9.34
CA ARG A 25 -7.10 16.17 -8.30
C ARG A 25 -5.92 15.53 -9.03
N ALA A 26 -4.75 15.45 -8.41
CA ALA A 26 -3.71 14.56 -8.92
C ALA A 26 -4.34 13.16 -8.92
N ASP A 27 -4.85 12.80 -10.10
CA ASP A 27 -5.84 11.77 -10.34
C ASP A 27 -5.14 10.43 -10.16
N GLU A 28 -5.51 9.74 -9.08
CA GLU A 28 -6.05 8.37 -9.12
C GLU A 28 -5.56 7.51 -10.30
N VAL A 29 -4.24 7.35 -10.42
CA VAL A 29 -3.64 6.54 -11.47
C VAL A 29 -4.00 5.07 -11.22
N ALA A 30 -4.74 4.46 -12.14
CA ALA A 30 -5.01 3.04 -12.12
C ALA A 30 -3.70 2.25 -12.29
N PRO A 31 -3.62 1.00 -11.79
CA PRO A 31 -2.41 0.20 -11.91
C PRO A 31 -1.94 0.09 -13.37
N PRO A 32 -0.64 0.24 -13.64
CA PRO A 32 -0.11 0.19 -15.01
C PRO A 32 -0.15 -1.22 -15.61
N ARG A 33 -0.22 -2.25 -14.76
CA ARG A 33 -0.31 -3.66 -15.15
C ARG A 33 -1.77 -4.10 -15.30
N PRO A 34 -2.08 -5.00 -16.26
CA PRO A 34 -3.43 -5.56 -16.39
C PRO A 34 -3.80 -6.38 -15.14
N PRO A 35 -5.09 -6.52 -14.84
CA PRO A 35 -5.53 -7.47 -13.82
C PRO A 35 -5.26 -8.91 -14.32
N ILE A 36 -5.19 -9.83 -13.36
CA ILE A 36 -5.13 -11.28 -13.58
C ILE A 36 -6.38 -11.74 -14.34
N ASP A 37 -6.29 -12.85 -15.07
CA ASP A 37 -7.45 -13.44 -15.75
C ASP A 37 -8.63 -13.62 -14.79
N LYS A 38 -9.83 -13.19 -15.22
CA LYS A 38 -11.08 -13.17 -14.42
C LYS A 38 -11.07 -12.24 -13.21
N CYS A 39 -10.12 -11.31 -13.16
CA CYS A 39 -10.09 -10.24 -12.17
C CYS A 39 -10.34 -8.87 -12.80
N VAL A 40 -10.77 -7.93 -11.98
CA VAL A 40 -10.86 -6.51 -12.33
C VAL A 40 -10.21 -5.66 -11.25
N TRP A 41 -9.56 -4.58 -11.66
CA TRP A 41 -9.05 -3.58 -10.74
C TRP A 41 -10.19 -2.82 -10.09
N GLU A 42 -10.16 -2.73 -8.78
CA GLU A 42 -11.06 -1.94 -7.97
C GLU A 42 -10.25 -1.10 -7.00
N ARG A 43 -10.67 0.14 -6.79
CA ARG A 43 -10.05 1.00 -5.81
C ARG A 43 -10.80 0.93 -4.49
N LEU A 44 -10.08 0.62 -3.43
CA LEU A 44 -10.57 0.71 -2.06
C LEU A 44 -9.94 1.91 -1.36
N THR A 45 -10.70 2.52 -0.46
CA THR A 45 -10.27 3.70 0.30
C THR A 45 -10.97 3.70 1.64
N ASP A 46 -10.19 3.81 2.72
CA ASP A 46 -10.71 4.01 4.07
C ASP A 46 -9.92 5.11 4.77
N LYS A 47 -10.64 6.16 5.20
CA LYS A 47 -10.04 7.33 5.85
C LYS A 47 -9.65 7.07 7.31
N ASN A 48 -10.31 6.12 7.98
CA ASN A 48 -10.01 5.77 9.36
C ASN A 48 -8.71 4.95 9.42
N VAL A 49 -8.54 4.00 8.49
CA VAL A 49 -7.26 3.30 8.31
C VAL A 49 -6.21 4.24 7.72
N GLY A 50 -6.63 5.18 6.86
CA GLY A 50 -5.73 6.14 6.23
C GLY A 50 -5.05 5.59 4.98
N LEU A 51 -5.70 4.67 4.26
CA LEU A 51 -5.15 4.03 3.06
C LEU A 51 -6.13 4.09 1.89
N ALA A 52 -5.61 4.40 0.71
CA ALA A 52 -6.21 4.02 -0.55
C ALA A 52 -5.30 3.01 -1.29
N ALA A 53 -5.90 1.98 -1.86
CA ALA A 53 -5.20 0.91 -2.56
C ALA A 53 -6.04 0.42 -3.75
N TRP A 54 -5.37 -0.04 -4.80
CA TRP A 54 -6.01 -0.79 -5.88
C TRP A 54 -5.87 -2.28 -5.62
N VAL A 55 -7.00 -2.99 -5.64
CA VAL A 55 -7.10 -4.43 -5.38
C VAL A 55 -7.76 -5.12 -6.56
N GLN A 56 -7.51 -6.42 -6.69
CA GLN A 56 -8.09 -7.24 -7.72
C GLN A 56 -9.32 -7.97 -7.18
N ARG A 57 -10.50 -7.61 -7.69
CA ARG A 57 -11.70 -8.41 -7.44
C ARG A 57 -11.73 -9.55 -8.44
N CYS A 58 -11.57 -10.78 -7.96
CA CYS A 58 -11.47 -11.98 -8.78
C CYS A 58 -12.66 -12.91 -8.60
N ASP A 59 -13.08 -13.57 -9.68
CA ASP A 59 -14.06 -14.67 -9.64
C ASP A 59 -13.48 -15.97 -10.19
N PHE A 60 -12.99 -16.81 -9.28
CA PHE A 60 -12.48 -18.16 -9.60
C PHE A 60 -13.50 -19.27 -9.32
N GLY A 61 -14.76 -18.93 -9.05
CA GLY A 61 -15.86 -19.86 -8.85
C GLY A 61 -15.93 -20.54 -7.47
N PHE A 62 -14.88 -21.27 -7.04
CA PHE A 62 -14.98 -22.17 -5.87
C PHE A 62 -14.55 -21.56 -4.53
N ARG A 63 -13.69 -20.53 -4.55
CA ARG A 63 -13.28 -19.75 -3.39
C ARG A 63 -13.20 -18.29 -3.80
N GLN A 64 -13.98 -17.43 -3.14
CA GLN A 64 -13.98 -15.99 -3.42
C GLN A 64 -12.99 -15.29 -2.49
N ILE A 65 -12.27 -14.33 -3.05
CA ILE A 65 -11.35 -13.44 -2.33
C ILE A 65 -12.05 -12.11 -2.15
N HIS A 66 -12.20 -11.70 -0.90
CA HIS A 66 -12.73 -10.39 -0.54
C HIS A 66 -11.62 -9.55 0.08
N PHE A 67 -11.58 -8.28 -0.28
CA PHE A 67 -10.75 -7.30 0.38
C PHE A 67 -11.58 -6.51 1.37
N GLU A 68 -11.07 -6.35 2.58
CA GLU A 68 -11.69 -5.51 3.60
C GLU A 68 -10.62 -4.70 4.34
N PHE A 69 -11.03 -3.57 4.91
CA PHE A 69 -10.24 -2.88 5.90
C PHE A 69 -10.60 -3.43 7.28
N ALA A 70 -9.60 -3.98 7.99
CA ALA A 70 -9.76 -4.57 9.30
C ALA A 70 -8.67 -4.05 10.24
N GLY A 71 -9.07 -3.44 11.36
CA GLY A 71 -8.13 -2.78 12.27
C GLY A 71 -7.35 -1.66 11.57
N ASN A 72 -6.03 -1.82 11.49
CA ASN A 72 -5.10 -0.90 10.84
C ASN A 72 -4.63 -1.38 9.46
N ALA A 73 -5.32 -2.35 8.84
CA ALA A 73 -4.83 -3.04 7.66
C ALA A 73 -5.85 -3.11 6.51
N LEU A 74 -5.33 -3.12 5.28
CA LEU A 74 -5.99 -3.79 4.16
C LEU A 74 -5.72 -5.29 4.28
N ALA A 75 -6.78 -6.09 4.28
CA ALA A 75 -6.70 -7.53 4.47
C ALA A 75 -7.48 -8.28 3.38
N ILE A 76 -7.09 -9.52 3.15
CA ILE A 76 -7.85 -10.48 2.36
C ILE A 76 -8.63 -11.42 3.25
N LYS A 77 -9.81 -11.79 2.80
CA LYS A 77 -10.69 -12.74 3.47
C LYS A 77 -11.27 -13.69 2.46
N TYR A 78 -11.25 -14.96 2.80
CA TYR A 78 -11.75 -16.00 1.93
C TYR A 78 -13.18 -16.40 2.29
N SER A 79 -13.98 -16.74 1.29
CA SER A 79 -15.39 -17.12 1.46
C SER A 79 -15.60 -18.43 2.24
N ASP A 80 -14.58 -19.29 2.33
CA ASP A 80 -14.62 -20.56 3.05
C ASP A 80 -14.30 -20.42 4.55
N GLY A 81 -14.05 -19.20 5.03
CA GLY A 81 -13.85 -18.89 6.45
C GLY A 81 -12.40 -18.54 6.78
N GLY A 82 -12.10 -18.47 8.08
CA GLY A 82 -10.82 -18.00 8.61
C GLY A 82 -10.82 -16.53 9.02
N ALA A 83 -9.71 -16.11 9.64
CA ALA A 83 -9.46 -14.69 9.90
C ALA A 83 -9.09 -13.99 8.59
N ALA A 84 -9.25 -12.66 8.57
CA ALA A 84 -8.72 -11.87 7.46
C ALA A 84 -7.20 -11.78 7.61
N ASP A 85 -6.47 -12.11 6.55
CA ASP A 85 -5.02 -12.06 6.52
C ASP A 85 -4.57 -10.65 6.07
N PRO A 86 -3.78 -9.93 6.89
CA PRO A 86 -3.35 -8.58 6.55
C PRO A 86 -2.34 -8.60 5.39
N LEU A 87 -2.56 -7.72 4.41
CA LEU A 87 -1.65 -7.52 3.28
C LEU A 87 -0.87 -6.21 3.38
N VAL A 88 -1.55 -5.14 3.82
CA VAL A 88 -0.90 -3.85 4.04
C VAL A 88 -1.32 -3.33 5.39
N GLU A 89 -0.42 -3.38 6.35
CA GLU A 89 -0.64 -2.88 7.71
C GLU A 89 -0.04 -1.49 7.86
N LEU A 90 -0.78 -0.55 8.48
CA LEU A 90 -0.33 0.82 8.69
C LEU A 90 0.00 1.05 10.16
N TYR A 91 1.18 1.61 10.41
CA TYR A 91 1.66 1.90 11.75
C TYR A 91 2.07 3.35 11.89
N ASP A 92 1.75 3.95 13.03
CA ASP A 92 2.12 5.33 13.34
C ASP A 92 3.62 5.48 13.63
N ILE A 93 4.19 6.55 13.09
CA ILE A 93 5.48 7.10 13.51
C ILE A 93 5.20 8.08 14.64
N GLY A 94 5.62 7.71 15.86
CA GLY A 94 5.37 8.46 17.08
C GLY A 94 5.94 9.88 17.05
N PRO A 95 5.49 10.79 17.93
CA PRO A 95 5.98 12.17 17.96
C PRO A 95 7.50 12.24 18.15
N GLY A 96 8.19 12.94 17.24
CA GLY A 96 9.66 13.04 17.25
C GLY A 96 10.41 11.77 16.84
N GLU A 97 9.72 10.66 16.58
CA GLU A 97 10.29 9.41 16.07
C GLU A 97 10.67 9.57 14.59
N THR A 98 11.81 9.01 14.19
CA THR A 98 12.19 8.84 12.78
C THR A 98 11.51 7.59 12.22
N ALA A 99 11.38 7.48 10.89
CA ALA A 99 10.78 6.29 10.29
C ALA A 99 11.58 5.03 10.60
N GLU A 100 12.91 5.09 10.56
CA GLU A 100 13.81 3.99 10.90
C GLU A 100 13.68 3.57 12.37
N ALA A 101 13.47 4.53 13.29
CA ALA A 101 13.21 4.21 14.69
C ALA A 101 11.86 3.51 14.89
N ALA A 102 10.81 3.95 14.16
CA ALA A 102 9.51 3.29 14.16
C ALA A 102 9.60 1.85 13.63
N LEU A 103 10.34 1.64 12.54
CA LEU A 103 10.62 0.32 11.98
C LEU A 103 11.31 -0.59 13.00
N GLN A 104 12.36 -0.09 13.64
CA GLN A 104 13.11 -0.83 14.65
C GLN A 104 12.21 -1.21 15.85
N ARG A 105 11.39 -0.27 16.32
CA ARG A 105 10.43 -0.51 17.41
C ARG A 105 9.43 -1.60 17.03
N LEU A 106 8.78 -1.48 15.87
CA LEU A 106 7.80 -2.46 15.40
C LEU A 106 8.41 -3.86 15.28
N PHE A 107 9.62 -3.96 14.72
CA PHE A 107 10.32 -5.24 14.61
C PHE A 107 10.62 -5.87 15.98
N LEU A 108 11.09 -5.08 16.95
CA LEU A 108 11.35 -5.57 18.31
C LEU A 108 10.08 -5.96 19.07
N GLU A 109 8.94 -5.32 18.80
CA GLU A 109 7.64 -5.65 19.39
C GLU A 109 7.04 -6.94 18.81
N LYS A 110 7.35 -7.25 17.55
CA LYS A 110 6.69 -8.31 16.78
C LYS A 110 7.54 -9.57 16.59
N THR A 111 8.85 -9.47 16.80
CA THR A 111 9.80 -10.56 16.59
C THR A 111 10.39 -11.03 17.92
N ASP A 112 10.62 -12.35 18.04
CA ASP A 112 11.29 -12.91 19.21
C ASP A 112 12.63 -12.19 19.50
N LYS A 113 12.96 -12.02 20.78
CA LYS A 113 14.14 -11.26 21.20
C LYS A 113 15.45 -11.90 20.75
N ALA A 114 15.53 -13.23 20.73
CA ALA A 114 16.74 -13.93 20.31
C ALA A 114 16.95 -13.83 18.79
N VAL A 115 15.86 -13.82 18.02
CA VAL A 115 15.89 -13.61 16.56
C VAL A 115 16.24 -12.15 16.24
N SER A 116 15.49 -11.20 16.79
CA SER A 116 15.67 -9.77 16.49
C SER A 116 17.04 -9.23 16.87
N ALA A 117 17.70 -9.78 17.89
CA ALA A 117 19.06 -9.41 18.28
C ALA A 117 20.13 -9.70 17.22
N ARG A 118 19.80 -10.51 16.21
CA ARG A 118 20.72 -10.97 15.14
C ARG A 118 20.35 -10.41 13.77
N CYS A 119 19.40 -9.48 13.74
CA CYS A 119 18.84 -8.91 12.52
C CYS A 119 19.03 -7.40 12.51
N VAL A 120 19.24 -6.86 11.32
CA VAL A 120 19.52 -5.44 11.11
C VAL A 120 18.57 -4.87 10.07
N LEU A 121 18.19 -3.61 10.27
CA LEU A 121 17.43 -2.86 9.28
C LEU A 121 18.29 -2.64 8.03
N ALA A 122 17.79 -3.06 6.87
CA ALA A 122 18.45 -2.94 5.58
C ALA A 122 17.50 -2.27 4.55
N PRO A 123 18.04 -1.55 3.56
CA PRO A 123 17.24 -1.11 2.41
C PRO A 123 16.70 -2.32 1.64
N TYR A 124 15.43 -2.28 1.25
CA TYR A 124 14.87 -3.25 0.32
C TYR A 124 15.00 -2.71 -1.11
N THR A 125 15.73 -3.42 -1.96
CA THR A 125 16.18 -2.90 -3.27
C THR A 125 15.55 -3.61 -4.47
N GLU A 126 14.66 -4.57 -4.24
CA GLU A 126 14.01 -5.30 -5.33
C GLU A 126 12.80 -4.54 -5.89
N GLY A 127 12.58 -4.70 -7.19
CA GLY A 127 11.47 -4.06 -7.88
C GLY A 127 11.63 -2.54 -8.08
N THR A 128 10.59 -1.93 -8.64
CA THR A 128 10.52 -0.47 -8.78
C THR A 128 9.99 0.12 -7.48
N VAL A 129 10.60 1.22 -7.02
CA VAL A 129 10.16 1.97 -5.84
C VAL A 129 9.42 3.24 -6.29
N PRO A 130 8.17 3.47 -5.83
CA PRO A 130 7.45 4.70 -6.15
C PRO A 130 8.20 5.96 -5.71
N ALA A 131 8.04 7.05 -6.45
CA ALA A 131 8.70 8.31 -6.15
C ALA A 131 8.33 8.82 -4.74
N GLY A 132 9.34 9.17 -3.95
CA GLY A 132 9.15 9.63 -2.57
C GLY A 132 8.91 8.52 -1.55
N VAL A 133 8.93 7.24 -1.95
CA VAL A 133 8.87 6.10 -1.03
C VAL A 133 10.28 5.58 -0.76
N LYS A 134 10.55 5.20 0.49
CA LYS A 134 11.71 4.37 0.84
C LYS A 134 11.24 2.99 1.26
N ARG A 135 11.95 1.95 0.86
CA ARG A 135 11.64 0.56 1.27
C ARG A 135 12.75 -0.02 2.13
N TYR A 136 12.35 -0.82 3.11
CA TYR A 136 13.24 -1.46 4.07
C TYR A 136 12.82 -2.91 4.33
N THR A 137 13.74 -3.71 4.84
CA THR A 137 13.50 -5.04 5.39
C THR A 137 14.41 -5.27 6.60
N PHE A 138 14.19 -6.34 7.35
CA PHE A 138 15.14 -6.84 8.34
C PHE A 138 15.82 -8.10 7.81
N SER A 139 17.14 -8.02 7.72
CA SER A 139 17.99 -9.09 7.21
C SER A 139 18.95 -9.56 8.31
N PRO A 140 19.41 -10.83 8.25
CA PRO A 140 20.38 -11.33 9.21
C PRO A 140 21.66 -10.49 9.17
N ASP A 141 22.25 -10.24 10.33
CA ASP A 141 23.57 -9.62 10.39
C ASP A 141 24.64 -10.49 9.70
N ALA A 142 25.82 -9.92 9.46
CA ALA A 142 26.86 -10.61 8.71
C ALA A 142 27.32 -11.94 9.35
N ALA A 143 27.27 -12.07 10.68
CA ALA A 143 27.65 -13.29 11.37
C ALA A 143 26.54 -14.35 11.22
N TYR A 144 25.29 -13.95 11.43
CA TYR A 144 24.14 -14.83 11.30
C TYR A 144 23.93 -15.29 9.85
N ALA A 145 24.07 -14.40 8.87
CA ALA A 145 24.01 -14.73 7.45
C ALA A 145 25.04 -15.81 7.07
N LYS A 146 26.24 -15.77 7.65
CA LYS A 146 27.27 -16.78 7.43
C LYS A 146 26.88 -18.14 8.02
N GLU A 147 26.28 -18.17 9.19
CA GLU A 147 25.77 -19.40 9.81
C GLU A 147 24.64 -20.02 8.99
N LEU A 148 23.66 -19.21 8.57
CA LEU A 148 22.55 -19.66 7.73
C LEU A 148 23.05 -20.25 6.41
N LYS A 149 24.01 -19.58 5.75
CA LYS A 149 24.61 -20.09 4.52
C LYS A 149 25.33 -21.43 4.71
N ALA A 150 25.90 -21.70 5.88
CA ALA A 150 26.57 -22.97 6.16
C ALA A 150 25.57 -24.13 6.38
N LEU A 151 24.33 -23.81 6.76
CA LEU A 151 23.25 -24.77 7.01
C LEU A 151 22.26 -24.89 5.83
N ALA A 152 22.39 -24.03 4.82
CA ALA A 152 21.48 -23.97 3.69
C ALA A 152 21.44 -25.30 2.92
N ASN A 153 20.24 -25.86 2.76
CA ASN A 153 19.96 -26.95 1.85
C ASN A 153 19.31 -26.39 0.57
N PRO A 154 19.89 -26.57 -0.63
CA PRO A 154 19.31 -26.04 -1.86
C PRO A 154 17.96 -26.69 -2.23
N ASP A 155 17.63 -27.85 -1.66
CA ASP A 155 16.38 -28.57 -1.94
C ASP A 155 15.25 -28.18 -0.97
N GLU A 156 15.49 -27.24 -0.06
CA GLU A 156 14.52 -26.79 0.95
C GLU A 156 14.36 -25.28 0.92
N VAL A 157 13.12 -24.81 1.14
CA VAL A 157 12.85 -23.41 1.45
C VAL A 157 13.22 -23.19 2.91
N PRO A 158 14.20 -22.32 3.22
CA PRO A 158 14.59 -22.07 4.60
C PRO A 158 13.50 -21.31 5.35
N GLU A 159 13.50 -21.41 6.68
CA GLU A 159 12.70 -20.56 7.54
C GLU A 159 13.12 -19.08 7.41
N PRO A 160 12.21 -18.12 7.58
CA PRO A 160 12.53 -16.70 7.55
C PRO A 160 13.59 -16.35 8.62
N PRO A 161 14.78 -15.88 8.21
CA PRO A 161 15.89 -15.73 9.14
C PRO A 161 15.64 -14.66 10.21
N CYS A 162 14.81 -13.66 9.89
CA CYS A 162 14.44 -12.59 10.81
C CYS A 162 12.97 -12.68 11.25
N GLY A 163 12.37 -13.87 11.16
CA GLY A 163 10.96 -14.10 11.47
C GLY A 163 10.01 -13.41 10.48
N ASP A 164 8.71 -13.46 10.79
CA ASP A 164 7.62 -13.02 9.90
C ASP A 164 7.61 -11.53 9.55
N TRP A 165 8.47 -10.73 10.19
CA TRP A 165 8.61 -9.28 10.00
C TRP A 165 9.92 -8.87 9.32
N GLY A 166 10.74 -9.84 8.90
CA GLY A 166 11.96 -9.61 8.13
C GLY A 166 11.84 -10.06 6.68
N GLU A 167 12.97 -10.38 6.06
CA GLU A 167 13.00 -10.99 4.73
C GLU A 167 12.32 -12.37 4.72
N MET A 168 11.57 -12.65 3.66
CA MET A 168 10.88 -13.92 3.43
C MET A 168 11.55 -14.68 2.30
N PRO A 169 11.98 -15.94 2.52
CA PRO A 169 12.65 -16.74 1.49
C PRO A 169 11.76 -17.10 0.30
N ASP A 170 10.45 -17.17 0.50
CA ASP A 170 9.49 -17.68 -0.49
C ASP A 170 8.40 -16.68 -0.86
N GLY A 171 8.41 -15.47 -0.33
CA GLY A 171 7.43 -14.43 -0.65
C GLY A 171 8.02 -13.03 -0.63
N ILE A 172 7.33 -12.09 -1.26
CA ILE A 172 7.75 -10.68 -1.24
C ILE A 172 7.04 -9.96 -0.10
N GLN A 173 7.83 -9.44 0.83
CA GLN A 173 7.36 -8.49 1.82
C GLN A 173 8.47 -7.50 2.19
N TYR A 174 8.05 -6.31 2.59
CA TYR A 174 8.94 -5.23 2.99
C TYR A 174 8.15 -4.15 3.70
N PHE A 175 8.87 -3.21 4.30
CA PHE A 175 8.28 -1.98 4.81
C PHE A 175 8.36 -0.85 3.80
N GLU A 176 7.33 -0.01 3.73
CA GLU A 176 7.38 1.27 3.03
C GLU A 176 7.30 2.43 4.00
N VAL A 177 8.09 3.45 3.70
CA VAL A 177 8.03 4.77 4.33
C VAL A 177 7.70 5.77 3.25
N PRO A 178 6.42 6.09 3.04
CA PRO A 178 6.02 7.14 2.13
C PRO A 178 6.46 8.52 2.64
N ALA A 179 6.97 9.37 1.76
CA ALA A 179 7.17 10.77 2.09
C ALA A 179 5.83 11.48 2.33
N GLY A 180 5.84 12.45 3.23
CA GLY A 180 4.71 13.34 3.48
C GLY A 180 4.25 13.38 4.93
N GLU A 181 3.14 14.06 5.16
CA GLU A 181 2.63 14.41 6.49
C GLU A 181 1.89 13.26 7.19
N GLY A 182 1.63 12.16 6.48
CA GLY A 182 0.88 11.02 7.03
C GLY A 182 1.55 10.34 8.23
N ARG A 183 2.88 10.50 8.40
CA ARG A 183 3.66 9.89 9.50
C ARG A 183 3.33 8.41 9.71
N LYS A 184 3.25 7.64 8.63
CA LYS A 184 3.00 6.19 8.67
C LYS A 184 4.19 5.40 8.15
N VAL A 185 4.34 4.20 8.70
CA VAL A 185 5.08 3.09 8.10
C VAL A 185 4.05 2.07 7.62
N LEU A 186 4.26 1.51 6.44
CA LEU A 186 3.47 0.40 5.92
C LEU A 186 4.30 -0.87 6.05
N PHE A 187 3.68 -1.96 6.47
CA PHE A 187 4.22 -3.29 6.24
C PHE A 187 3.42 -3.97 5.13
N VAL A 188 4.09 -4.24 4.01
CA VAL A 188 3.48 -4.69 2.76
C VAL A 188 3.87 -6.14 2.53
N ARG A 189 2.87 -7.02 2.44
CA ARG A 189 2.98 -8.44 2.11
C ARG A 189 2.33 -8.67 0.77
N ILE A 190 3.15 -8.83 -0.26
CA ILE A 190 2.70 -9.06 -1.62
C ILE A 190 2.32 -10.53 -1.81
N GLY A 191 3.04 -11.44 -1.14
CA GLY A 191 2.90 -12.88 -1.30
C GLY A 191 3.92 -13.45 -2.29
N GLN A 192 3.70 -14.70 -2.71
CA GLN A 192 4.63 -15.45 -3.57
C GLN A 192 4.24 -15.38 -5.05
N ASP A 193 2.93 -15.34 -5.32
CA ASP A 193 2.34 -15.43 -6.66
C ASP A 193 2.01 -14.04 -7.25
N GLU A 194 1.11 -14.00 -8.23
CA GLU A 194 0.62 -12.77 -8.83
C GLU A 194 -0.05 -11.85 -7.78
N PRO A 195 0.42 -10.60 -7.60
CA PRO A 195 -0.08 -9.75 -6.53
C PRO A 195 -1.56 -9.39 -6.71
N LEU A 196 -2.36 -9.65 -5.68
CA LEU A 196 -3.80 -9.39 -5.67
C LEU A 196 -4.15 -7.92 -5.39
N PHE A 197 -3.16 -7.09 -5.09
CA PHE A 197 -3.28 -5.63 -5.02
C PHE A 197 -2.05 -5.01 -5.67
N ASP A 198 -2.14 -3.73 -6.04
CA ASP A 198 -1.04 -3.01 -6.66
C ASP A 198 -0.22 -2.22 -5.64
N GLU A 199 0.96 -2.76 -5.33
CA GLU A 199 1.88 -2.21 -4.34
C GLU A 199 2.49 -0.86 -4.78
N GLN A 200 2.48 -0.57 -6.09
CA GLN A 200 3.02 0.68 -6.66
C GLN A 200 2.07 1.86 -6.50
N THR A 201 0.78 1.61 -6.21
CA THR A 201 -0.27 2.63 -6.14
C THR A 201 -0.82 2.83 -4.73
N LEU A 202 -0.17 2.24 -3.72
CA LEU A 202 -0.51 2.47 -2.32
C LEU A 202 -0.40 3.96 -1.97
N ARG A 203 -1.45 4.51 -1.35
CA ARG A 203 -1.49 5.91 -0.95
C ARG A 203 -1.93 6.06 0.49
N VAL A 204 -1.03 6.58 1.33
CA VAL A 204 -1.38 7.06 2.66
C VAL A 204 -2.20 8.32 2.54
N LEU A 205 -3.32 8.33 3.24
CA LEU A 205 -4.24 9.46 3.31
C LEU A 205 -3.93 10.29 4.56
N PRO A 206 -4.14 11.61 4.51
CA PRO A 206 -4.15 12.42 5.73
C PRO A 206 -5.16 11.87 6.72
N ALA A 207 -4.84 11.96 8.02
CA ALA A 207 -5.81 11.66 9.07
C ALA A 207 -7.08 12.51 8.87
N GLY A 208 -8.23 11.86 8.97
CA GLY A 208 -9.55 12.48 8.84
C GLY A 208 -9.97 13.30 10.05
#